data_AF-A0A1F7FH97-F1
#
_entry.id   AF-A0A1F7FH97-F1
#
_cell.length_a   1.000
_cell.length_b   1.000
_cell.length_c   1.000
_cell.angle_alpha   90.00
_cell.angle_beta   90.00
_cell.angle_gamma   90.00
#
_symmetry.space_group_name_H-M   'P 1'
#
loop_
_entity.id
_entity.type
_entity.pdbx_description
1 polymer ?
#
loop_
_entity_poly.entity_id
_entity_poly.type
_entity_poly.pdbx_seq_one_letter_code
_entity_poly.pdbx_strand_id
1 'polypeptide(L)'
;MPEVYPEHLEFNGRRKIPTSEFKEEDRLFHGFTVNDMTDSGGIKTENVRFPDFSCNWSRFSNPEDIRFRKNGLTTDGCYAFSVETSRYNNIATPVHDPMQENGSENYAHVEVRELFEGEEVLFEPPKGRKKDNQKSKKRRFAYRINLANNSEILISPTA
;
A
#
# COMPACT_ATOMS: atom_id res chain seq x y z
N MET A 1 -2.59 -13.58 22.51
CA MET A 1 -2.87 -14.92 21.94
C MET A 1 -2.43 -14.87 20.49
N PRO A 2 -1.89 -15.94 19.88
CA PRO A 2 -1.64 -15.89 18.44
C PRO A 2 -3.01 -15.77 17.76
N GLU A 3 -3.29 -14.61 17.18
CA GLU A 3 -4.42 -14.48 16.27
C GLU A 3 -4.17 -15.47 15.13
N VAL A 4 -5.12 -16.39 14.94
CA VAL A 4 -5.08 -17.34 13.83
C VAL A 4 -5.01 -16.53 12.54
N TYR A 5 -4.11 -16.91 11.64
CA TYR A 5 -3.95 -16.20 10.37
C TYR A 5 -5.26 -16.29 9.57
N PRO A 6 -5.79 -15.18 9.02
CA PRO A 6 -7.08 -15.21 8.33
C PRO A 6 -7.03 -16.00 7.02
N GLU A 7 -7.94 -16.98 6.86
CA GLU A 7 -8.00 -17.86 5.68
C GLU A 7 -8.14 -17.09 4.35
N HIS A 8 -8.81 -15.92 4.36
CA HIS A 8 -9.01 -15.12 3.14
C HIS A 8 -7.73 -14.45 2.62
N LEU A 9 -6.72 -14.28 3.50
CA LEU A 9 -5.39 -13.79 3.16
C LEU A 9 -4.47 -14.89 2.65
N GLU A 10 -4.81 -16.16 2.84
CA GLU A 10 -3.95 -17.27 2.43
C GLU A 10 -3.80 -17.34 0.91
N PHE A 11 -2.61 -17.75 0.48
CA PHE A 11 -2.29 -17.89 -0.95
C PHE A 11 -3.08 -19.04 -1.58
N ASN A 12 -3.15 -20.21 -0.94
CA ASN A 12 -3.95 -21.37 -1.36
C ASN A 12 -3.89 -21.71 -2.86
N GLY A 13 -2.70 -21.58 -3.47
CA GLY A 13 -2.46 -21.85 -4.90
C GLY A 13 -3.09 -20.84 -5.87
N ARG A 14 -3.59 -19.71 -5.38
CA ARG A 14 -4.21 -18.65 -6.17
C ARG A 14 -3.16 -17.97 -7.05
N ARG A 15 -3.55 -17.57 -8.26
CA ARG A 15 -2.63 -16.94 -9.21
C ARG A 15 -2.44 -15.46 -8.90
N LYS A 16 -1.23 -14.95 -9.07
CA LYS A 16 -1.00 -13.50 -9.15
C LYS A 16 -1.89 -12.88 -10.23
N ILE A 17 -2.38 -11.68 -9.94
CA ILE A 17 -3.34 -10.93 -10.76
C ILE A 17 -2.58 -9.77 -11.41
N PRO A 18 -2.73 -9.54 -12.72
CA PRO A 18 -2.02 -8.47 -13.41
C PRO A 18 -2.50 -7.08 -12.99
N THR A 19 -1.65 -6.06 -13.12
CA THR A 19 -1.96 -4.65 -12.81
C THR A 19 -3.20 -4.11 -13.55
N SER A 20 -3.53 -4.65 -14.72
CA SER A 20 -4.72 -4.28 -15.50
C SER A 20 -6.06 -4.59 -14.83
N GLU A 21 -6.07 -5.46 -13.82
CA GLU A 21 -7.30 -5.89 -13.14
C GLU A 21 -7.64 -5.04 -11.90
N PHE A 22 -6.78 -4.09 -11.53
CA PHE A 22 -7.10 -3.11 -10.50
C PHE A 22 -8.11 -2.11 -11.04
N LYS A 23 -9.27 -2.04 -10.39
CA LYS A 23 -10.29 -1.03 -10.69
C LYS A 23 -9.97 0.25 -9.95
N GLU A 24 -10.31 1.39 -10.53
CA GLU A 24 -9.99 2.71 -9.95
C GLU A 24 -10.62 2.89 -8.56
N GLU A 25 -11.81 2.33 -8.35
CA GLU A 25 -12.55 2.36 -7.08
C GLU A 25 -12.06 1.35 -6.03
N ASP A 26 -11.20 0.39 -6.41
CA ASP A 26 -10.64 -0.55 -5.44
C ASP A 26 -9.84 0.21 -4.37
N ARG A 27 -9.91 -0.26 -3.13
CA ARG A 27 -9.19 0.37 -2.02
C ARG A 27 -7.91 -0.40 -1.69
N LEU A 28 -6.89 0.36 -1.30
CA LEU A 28 -5.63 -0.16 -0.78
C LEU A 28 -5.51 0.22 0.69
N PHE A 29 -5.22 -0.76 1.54
CA PHE A 29 -5.08 -0.61 2.98
C PHE A 29 -3.62 -0.54 3.38
N HIS A 30 -3.23 0.47 4.14
CA HIS A 30 -1.87 0.66 4.62
C HIS A 30 -1.82 0.85 6.13
N GLY A 31 -0.87 0.16 6.76
CA GLY A 31 -0.70 0.17 8.21
C GLY A 31 0.19 1.32 8.63
N PHE A 32 -0.17 1.99 9.71
CA PHE A 32 0.59 3.12 10.24
C PHE A 32 0.59 3.14 11.77
N THR A 33 1.51 3.89 12.35
CA THR A 33 1.69 4.04 13.80
C THR A 33 1.23 5.43 14.26
N VAL A 34 1.10 5.64 15.57
CA VAL A 34 0.79 6.97 16.13
C VAL A 34 1.77 8.06 15.68
N ASN A 35 3.04 7.70 15.45
CA ASN A 35 4.06 8.63 14.99
C ASN A 35 3.82 9.16 13.57
N ASP A 36 3.01 8.43 12.78
CA ASP A 36 2.66 8.76 11.42
C ASP A 36 1.49 9.77 11.34
N MET A 37 0.88 10.14 12.47
CA MET A 37 -0.24 11.07 12.52
C MET A 37 0.16 12.52 12.74
N THR A 38 -0.59 13.45 12.13
CA THR A 38 -0.56 14.88 12.47
C THR A 38 -1.33 15.13 13.76
N ASP A 39 -1.07 16.27 14.42
CA ASP A 39 -1.82 16.68 15.62
C ASP A 39 -3.31 16.90 15.33
N SER A 40 -3.67 17.14 14.06
CA SER A 40 -5.04 17.29 13.57
C SER A 40 -5.73 15.97 13.22
N GLY A 41 -5.06 14.82 13.45
CA GLY A 41 -5.65 13.50 13.20
C GLY A 41 -5.52 12.97 11.78
N GLY A 42 -4.70 13.58 10.92
CA GLY A 42 -4.43 13.11 9.55
C GLY A 42 -3.11 12.37 9.42
N ILE A 43 -2.75 11.92 8.21
CA ILE A 43 -1.45 11.29 7.94
C ILE A 43 -0.39 12.37 7.64
N LYS A 44 0.77 12.29 8.30
CA LYS A 44 1.94 13.15 8.02
C LYS A 44 2.48 12.86 6.62
N THR A 45 2.54 13.89 5.79
CA THR A 45 3.01 13.77 4.38
C THR A 45 4.43 13.21 4.29
N GLU A 46 5.31 13.56 5.23
CA GLU A 46 6.70 13.11 5.32
C GLU A 46 6.83 11.62 5.62
N ASN A 47 5.81 11.03 6.25
CA ASN A 47 5.77 9.62 6.65
C ASN A 47 5.12 8.71 5.61
N VAL A 48 4.50 9.29 4.58
CA VAL A 48 4.09 8.52 3.39
C VAL A 48 5.35 7.99 2.68
N ARG A 49 5.59 6.69 2.85
CA ARG A 49 6.74 5.99 2.28
C ARG A 49 6.72 6.10 0.76
N PHE A 50 7.85 6.50 0.18
CA PHE A 50 7.99 6.55 -1.28
C PHE A 50 9.46 6.45 -1.70
N PRO A 51 9.77 5.77 -2.83
CA PRO A 51 8.89 4.85 -3.56
C PRO A 51 8.73 3.52 -2.83
N ASP A 52 7.74 2.75 -3.26
CA ASP A 52 7.50 1.36 -2.88
C ASP A 52 7.08 1.20 -1.42
N PHE A 53 5.77 1.12 -1.23
CA PHE A 53 5.18 0.77 0.06
C PHE A 53 4.10 -0.28 -0.10
N SER A 54 4.08 -1.18 0.87
CA SER A 54 3.23 -2.35 0.93
C SER A 54 1.83 -2.00 1.41
N CYS A 55 0.82 -2.53 0.73
CA CYS A 55 -0.59 -2.41 1.07
C CYS A 55 -1.27 -3.78 1.03
N ASN A 56 -2.49 -3.86 1.56
CA ASN A 56 -3.41 -4.93 1.22
C ASN A 56 -4.48 -4.43 0.24
N TRP A 57 -4.90 -5.26 -0.71
CA TRP A 57 -6.00 -4.97 -1.63
C TRP A 57 -7.34 -5.31 -0.98
N SER A 58 -8.27 -4.35 -0.97
CA SER A 58 -9.62 -4.53 -0.42
C SER A 58 -10.43 -5.66 -1.05
N ARG A 59 -10.03 -6.15 -2.23
CA ARG A 59 -10.66 -7.30 -2.88
C ARG A 59 -10.46 -8.60 -2.07
N PHE A 60 -9.39 -8.69 -1.29
CA PHE A 60 -8.99 -9.91 -0.59
C PHE A 60 -8.66 -9.67 0.87
N SER A 61 -8.99 -8.50 1.42
CA SER A 61 -8.60 -8.11 2.77
C SER A 61 -9.59 -7.10 3.31
N ASN A 62 -9.66 -7.02 4.64
CA ASN A 62 -10.30 -5.98 5.45
C ASN A 62 -9.23 -5.08 6.09
N PRO A 63 -9.59 -3.88 6.58
CA PRO A 63 -8.64 -2.96 7.20
C PRO A 63 -7.84 -3.57 8.37
N GLU A 64 -8.46 -4.43 9.18
CA GLU A 64 -7.85 -5.06 10.35
C GLU A 64 -6.70 -6.01 9.97
N ASP A 65 -6.76 -6.58 8.76
CA ASP A 65 -5.79 -7.57 8.29
C ASP A 65 -4.38 -6.99 8.14
N ILE A 66 -4.28 -5.66 8.07
CA ILE A 66 -3.00 -4.98 7.98
C ILE A 66 -2.09 -5.32 9.16
N ARG A 67 -2.65 -5.74 10.29
CA ARG A 67 -1.91 -6.19 11.48
C ARG A 67 -1.19 -7.51 11.28
N PHE A 68 -1.62 -8.34 10.33
CA PHE A 68 -0.97 -9.60 9.96
C PHE A 68 0.16 -9.41 8.93
N ARG A 69 0.46 -8.17 8.52
CA ARG A 69 1.63 -7.88 7.69
C ARG A 69 2.93 -8.17 8.44
N LYS A 70 4.04 -8.29 7.71
CA LYS A 70 5.37 -8.43 8.32
C LYS A 70 5.64 -7.23 9.25
N ASN A 71 5.95 -7.51 10.51
CA ASN A 71 6.13 -6.53 11.60
C ASN A 71 4.87 -5.70 11.94
N GLY A 72 3.68 -6.17 11.55
CA GLY A 72 2.43 -5.55 12.00
C GLY A 72 2.25 -5.74 13.51
N LEU A 73 1.68 -4.73 14.15
CA LEU A 73 1.37 -4.71 15.58
C LEU A 73 -0.13 -4.54 15.78
N THR A 74 -0.66 -5.06 16.89
CA THR A 74 -2.07 -4.86 17.28
C THR A 74 -2.41 -3.39 17.52
N THR A 75 -1.40 -2.57 17.81
CA THR A 75 -1.49 -1.12 18.02
C THR A 75 -1.50 -0.31 16.73
N ASP A 76 -1.23 -0.95 15.59
CA ASP A 76 -1.20 -0.25 14.31
C ASP A 76 -2.61 0.18 13.90
N GLY A 77 -2.67 1.38 13.32
CA GLY A 77 -3.82 1.90 12.61
C GLY A 77 -3.81 1.46 11.15
N CYS A 78 -4.92 1.72 10.47
CA CYS A 78 -5.10 1.47 9.04
C CYS A 78 -5.71 2.70 8.38
N TYR A 79 -5.05 3.21 7.35
CA TYR A 79 -5.66 4.16 6.42
C TYR A 79 -5.84 3.51 5.06
N ALA A 80 -6.73 4.08 4.28
CA ALA A 80 -7.14 3.55 3.00
C ALA A 80 -7.24 4.64 1.95
N PHE A 81 -6.84 4.33 0.73
CA PHE A 81 -6.94 5.20 -0.44
C PHE A 81 -7.31 4.37 -1.67
N SER A 82 -7.85 5.01 -2.71
CA SER A 82 -8.24 4.32 -3.94
C SER A 82 -7.05 4.00 -4.84
N VAL A 83 -7.23 3.03 -5.74
CA VAL A 83 -6.29 2.79 -6.85
C VAL A 83 -6.09 4.07 -7.67
N GLU A 84 -7.16 4.82 -7.94
CA GLU A 84 -7.07 6.13 -8.61
C GLU A 84 -6.12 7.08 -7.89
N THR A 85 -6.24 7.17 -6.56
CA THR A 85 -5.36 7.99 -5.73
C THR A 85 -3.90 7.53 -5.84
N SER A 86 -3.67 6.22 -5.89
CA SER A 86 -2.32 5.64 -6.05
C SER A 86 -1.71 5.89 -7.43
N ARG A 87 -2.55 6.09 -8.46
CA ARG A 87 -2.14 6.32 -9.86
C ARG A 87 -1.88 7.80 -10.19
N TYR A 88 -1.94 8.67 -9.18
CA TYR A 88 -1.77 10.11 -9.32
C TYR A 88 -0.65 10.52 -10.28
N ASN A 89 -1.02 11.22 -11.36
CA ASN A 89 -0.12 11.74 -12.40
C ASN A 89 0.86 10.70 -12.96
N ASN A 90 0.44 9.44 -13.10
CA ASN A 90 1.26 8.32 -13.57
C ASN A 90 2.60 8.24 -12.80
N ILE A 91 2.58 8.52 -11.50
CA ILE A 91 3.77 8.48 -10.64
C ILE A 91 4.03 7.08 -10.13
N ALA A 92 2.96 6.35 -9.83
CA ALA A 92 3.01 5.01 -9.29
C ALA A 92 1.81 4.20 -9.77
N THR A 93 1.88 2.89 -9.58
CA THR A 93 0.76 1.98 -9.85
C THR A 93 0.80 0.81 -8.87
N PRO A 94 -0.35 0.29 -8.44
CA PRO A 94 -0.40 -0.89 -7.61
C PRO A 94 -0.04 -2.14 -8.43
N VAL A 95 0.76 -2.99 -7.82
CA VAL A 95 1.15 -4.29 -8.36
C VAL A 95 0.81 -5.35 -7.34
N HIS A 96 -0.02 -6.31 -7.72
CA HIS A 96 -0.29 -7.47 -6.87
C HIS A 96 1.01 -8.28 -6.72
N ASP A 97 1.53 -8.32 -5.50
CA ASP A 97 2.83 -8.93 -5.17
C ASP A 97 2.65 -9.85 -3.97
N PRO A 98 1.84 -10.91 -4.08
CA PRO A 98 1.47 -11.74 -2.93
C PRO A 98 2.73 -12.26 -2.23
N MET A 99 2.77 -12.14 -0.90
CA MET A 99 3.91 -12.60 -0.10
C MET A 99 3.71 -14.04 0.33
N GLN A 100 4.74 -14.88 0.18
CA GLN A 100 4.71 -16.30 0.59
C GLN A 100 5.96 -16.70 1.39
N GLU A 101 6.75 -15.75 1.86
CA GLU A 101 8.05 -16.04 2.48
C GLU A 101 7.97 -16.04 4.01
N ASN A 102 8.66 -17.00 4.64
CA ASN A 102 8.98 -17.02 6.07
C ASN A 102 7.78 -16.79 7.01
N GLY A 103 6.70 -17.56 6.81
CA GLY A 103 5.50 -17.49 7.67
C GLY A 103 4.64 -16.24 7.48
N SER A 104 4.92 -15.44 6.44
CA SER A 104 4.06 -14.33 6.00
C SER A 104 3.41 -14.71 4.67
N GLU A 105 2.26 -15.37 4.75
CA GLU A 105 1.42 -15.71 3.59
C GLU A 105 0.33 -14.66 3.40
N ASN A 106 0.54 -13.65 2.54
CA ASN A 106 -0.45 -12.59 2.33
C ASN A 106 -0.76 -12.44 0.83
N TYR A 107 -1.82 -13.10 0.39
CA TYR A 107 -2.36 -12.98 -0.96
C TYR A 107 -2.93 -11.59 -1.23
N ALA A 108 -3.43 -10.88 -0.23
CA ALA A 108 -3.93 -9.52 -0.45
C ALA A 108 -2.80 -8.51 -0.68
N HIS A 109 -1.53 -8.90 -0.48
CA HIS A 109 -0.40 -7.99 -0.54
C HIS A 109 -0.20 -7.36 -1.92
N VAL A 110 -0.10 -6.04 -1.93
CA VAL A 110 0.15 -5.19 -3.09
C VAL A 110 1.33 -4.29 -2.80
N GLU A 111 2.18 -4.07 -3.78
CA GLU A 111 3.20 -3.03 -3.75
C GLU A 111 2.76 -1.86 -4.62
N VAL A 112 2.74 -0.65 -4.06
CA VAL A 112 2.55 0.56 -4.86
C VAL A 112 3.92 0.99 -5.42
N ARG A 113 4.16 0.67 -6.69
CA ARG A 113 5.48 0.82 -7.32
C ARG A 113 5.58 2.08 -8.15
N GLU A 114 6.72 2.75 -8.06
CA GLU A 114 7.01 3.96 -8.84
C GLU A 114 7.13 3.67 -10.35
N LEU A 115 6.48 4.48 -11.21
CA LEU A 115 6.55 4.45 -12.68
C LEU A 115 7.54 5.49 -13.21
N PHE A 116 8.38 5.12 -14.17
CA PHE A 116 9.27 6.04 -14.89
C PHE A 116 8.51 6.93 -15.87
N GLU A 117 9.14 8.02 -16.29
CA GLU A 117 8.52 8.93 -17.25
C GLU A 117 8.33 8.21 -18.60
N GLY A 118 7.12 8.33 -19.16
CA GLY A 118 6.72 7.59 -20.36
C GLY A 118 6.21 6.17 -20.11
N GLU A 119 6.28 5.65 -18.87
CA GLU A 119 5.63 4.38 -18.54
C GLU A 119 4.12 4.58 -18.35
N GLU A 120 3.35 3.68 -18.96
CA GLU A 120 1.89 3.63 -18.84
C GLU A 120 1.46 3.21 -17.43
N VAL A 121 0.28 3.65 -17.02
CA VAL A 121 -0.24 3.36 -15.68
C VAL A 121 -0.48 1.86 -15.41
N LEU A 122 -0.68 1.07 -16.48
CA LEU A 122 -0.89 -0.38 -16.42
C LEU A 122 0.41 -1.18 -16.56
N PHE A 123 1.54 -0.52 -16.80
CA PHE A 123 2.84 -1.18 -16.78
C PHE A 123 3.09 -1.75 -15.38
N GLU A 124 3.70 -2.93 -15.28
CA GLU A 124 4.06 -3.55 -14.01
C GLU A 124 5.55 -3.35 -13.73
N PRO A 125 5.98 -2.36 -12.92
CA PRO A 125 7.39 -2.19 -12.60
C PRO A 125 7.97 -3.44 -11.93
N PRO A 126 9.20 -3.86 -12.29
CA PRO A 126 9.83 -5.00 -11.65
C PRO A 126 10.13 -4.72 -10.16
N LYS A 127 10.06 -5.77 -9.35
CA LYS A 127 10.39 -5.71 -7.91
C LYS A 127 11.86 -5.31 -7.71
N GLY A 128 12.13 -4.44 -6.74
CA GLY A 128 13.50 -4.01 -6.41
C GLY A 128 14.17 -3.15 -7.49
N ARG A 129 13.38 -2.55 -8.40
CA ARG A 129 13.91 -1.62 -9.40
C ARG A 129 14.69 -0.50 -8.71
N LYS A 130 15.94 -0.30 -9.14
CA LYS A 130 16.78 0.78 -8.57
C LYS A 130 16.10 2.11 -8.80
N LYS A 131 16.03 2.92 -7.75
CA LYS A 131 15.50 4.28 -7.81
C LYS A 131 16.34 5.06 -8.80
N ASP A 132 15.70 5.63 -9.81
CA ASP A 132 16.36 6.63 -10.62
C ASP A 132 16.51 7.89 -9.76
N ASN A 133 17.76 8.25 -9.49
CA ASN A 133 18.12 9.46 -8.75
C ASN A 133 17.81 10.73 -9.55
N GLN A 134 17.45 10.62 -10.83
CA GLN A 134 17.14 11.77 -11.69
C GLN A 134 15.73 12.35 -11.46
N LYS A 135 14.89 11.72 -10.63
CA LYS A 135 13.53 12.20 -10.43
C LYS A 135 13.40 13.34 -9.44
N SER A 136 12.63 14.34 -9.85
CA SER A 136 12.33 15.56 -9.12
C SER A 136 11.70 15.29 -7.74
N LYS A 137 12.36 15.77 -6.68
CA LYS A 137 11.84 15.80 -5.30
C LYS A 137 10.41 16.37 -5.23
N LYS A 138 10.08 17.34 -6.09
CA LYS A 138 8.76 17.97 -6.20
C LYS A 138 7.68 16.96 -6.62
N ARG A 139 7.98 16.05 -7.57
CA ARG A 139 7.03 15.03 -8.04
C ARG A 139 6.68 14.05 -6.92
N ARG A 140 7.70 13.58 -6.18
CA ARG A 140 7.52 12.69 -5.02
C ARG A 140 6.75 13.37 -3.88
N PHE A 141 7.04 14.64 -3.63
CA PHE A 141 6.33 15.41 -2.61
C PHE A 141 4.86 15.64 -2.98
N ALA A 142 4.56 15.97 -4.24
CA ALA A 142 3.18 16.10 -4.73
C ALA A 142 2.40 14.79 -4.58
N TYR A 143 3.03 13.65 -4.86
CA TYR A 143 2.43 12.33 -4.64
C TYR A 143 2.08 12.07 -3.17
N ARG A 144 2.99 12.41 -2.24
CA ARG A 144 2.76 12.26 -0.79
C ARG A 144 1.61 13.15 -0.29
N ILE A 145 1.54 14.39 -0.77
CA ILE A 145 0.42 15.30 -0.46
C ILE A 145 -0.89 14.70 -0.98
N ASN A 146 -0.90 14.20 -2.22
CA ASN A 146 -2.08 13.58 -2.80
C ASN A 146 -2.58 12.41 -1.95
N LEU A 147 -1.69 11.50 -1.55
CA LEU A 147 -2.07 10.39 -0.67
C LEU A 147 -2.59 10.87 0.67
N ALA A 148 -1.87 11.75 1.36
CA ALA A 148 -2.27 12.23 2.68
C ALA A 148 -3.64 12.92 2.67
N ASN A 149 -3.94 13.70 1.61
CA ASN A 149 -5.21 14.43 1.48
C ASN A 149 -6.39 13.56 1.06
N ASN A 150 -6.14 12.43 0.40
CA ASN A 150 -7.18 11.53 -0.12
C ASN A 150 -7.20 10.17 0.58
N SER A 151 -6.55 10.07 1.74
CA SER A 151 -6.61 8.89 2.60
C SER A 151 -7.70 9.03 3.65
N GLU A 152 -8.42 7.94 3.89
CA GLU A 152 -9.39 7.81 4.98
C GLU A 152 -8.77 6.95 6.07
N ILE A 153 -8.78 7.41 7.32
CA ILE A 153 -8.39 6.59 8.47
C ILE A 153 -9.57 5.70 8.84
N LEU A 154 -9.37 4.38 8.71
CA LEU A 154 -10.39 3.37 9.03
C LEU A 154 -10.21 2.79 10.43
N ILE A 155 -8.95 2.70 10.89
CA ILE A 155 -8.60 2.24 12.23
C ILE A 155 -7.58 3.21 12.80
N SER A 156 -7.88 3.82 13.94
CA SER A 156 -6.92 4.67 14.66
C SER A 156 -5.84 3.82 15.33
N PRO A 157 -4.56 4.22 15.26
CA PRO A 157 -3.51 3.55 16.01
C PRO A 157 -3.69 3.79 17.51
N THR A 158 -3.20 2.86 18.31
CA THR A 158 -3.15 3.01 19.78
C THR A 158 -1.70 3.13 20.25
N ALA A 159 -1.52 3.75 21.41
CA ALA A 159 -0.20 3.88 22.06
C ALA A 159 0.21 2.59 22.78
#